data_AF-A0A0C3RZA7-F1
#
_entry.id   AF-A0A0C3RZA7-F1
#
_cell.length_a   1.000
_cell.length_b   1.000
_cell.length_c   1.000
_cell.angle_alpha   90.00
_cell.angle_beta   90.00
_cell.angle_gamma   90.00
#
_symmetry.space_group_name_H-M   'P 1'
#
loop_
_entity.id
_entity.type
_entity.pdbx_description
1 polymer ?
#
loop_
_entity_poly.entity_id
_entity_poly.type
_entity_poly.pdbx_seq_one_letter_code
_entity_poly.pdbx_strand_id
1 'polypeptide(L)'
;ICGLQSFYLAVNPSDPTDEGFLGGTPLGREFWRGHRGCGASGSKAFGLFCQKALQNQAQSTPRSASQPGPGGAKKASEVKAEVYLAVRNAVRAASGNRHAEMKWSNHANLAVYGLELVGWPPAVPPRNPSALSAAQNQAVLDALTAGRMWF
;
A
#
# COMPACT_ATOMS: atom_id res chain seq x y z
N ILE A 1 12.59 -13.09 38.15
CA ILE A 1 12.61 -12.94 36.68
C ILE A 1 11.60 -13.94 36.14
N CYS A 2 10.44 -13.50 35.71
CA CYS A 2 9.43 -14.37 35.11
C CYS A 2 8.63 -13.55 34.10
N GLY A 3 8.63 -14.02 32.86
CA GLY A 3 7.79 -13.52 31.77
C GLY A 3 7.33 -14.73 30.97
N LEU A 4 6.05 -14.77 30.62
CA LEU A 4 5.49 -15.80 29.76
C LEU A 4 6.17 -15.69 28.39
N GLN A 5 6.96 -16.70 28.03
CA GLN A 5 7.57 -16.80 26.70
C GLN A 5 6.66 -17.63 25.82
N SER A 6 6.22 -17.07 24.70
CA SER A 6 5.42 -17.78 23.71
C SER A 6 5.91 -17.40 22.31
N PHE A 7 5.89 -18.37 21.40
CA PHE A 7 6.11 -18.18 19.98
C PHE A 7 5.07 -18.99 19.22
N TYR A 8 4.76 -18.58 18.00
CA TYR A 8 3.84 -19.29 17.11
C TYR A 8 4.57 -19.58 15.80
N LEU A 9 4.54 -20.83 15.38
CA LEU A 9 5.15 -21.32 14.14
C LEU A 9 4.02 -21.76 13.21
N ALA A 10 3.97 -21.17 12.02
CA ALA A 10 3.05 -21.58 10.97
C ALA A 10 3.88 -22.15 9.81
N VAL A 11 3.56 -23.37 9.41
CA VAL A 11 4.20 -24.08 8.30
C VAL A 11 3.14 -24.30 7.23
N ASN A 12 3.46 -23.95 5.99
CA ASN A 12 2.60 -24.18 4.84
C ASN A 12 2.92 -25.55 4.22
N PRO A 13 2.06 -26.56 4.34
CA PRO A 13 2.38 -27.92 3.88
C PRO A 13 2.29 -28.09 2.35
N SER A 14 1.79 -27.08 1.63
CA SER A 14 1.54 -27.17 0.18
C SER A 14 2.63 -26.53 -0.66
N ASP A 15 3.55 -25.78 -0.04
CA ASP A 15 4.69 -25.15 -0.72
C ASP A 15 5.99 -25.50 0.02
N PRO A 16 6.78 -26.47 -0.49
CA PRO A 16 8.02 -26.88 0.16
C PRO A 16 9.15 -25.85 0.02
N THR A 17 8.94 -24.77 -0.75
CA THR A 17 9.91 -23.66 -0.89
C THR A 17 9.61 -22.50 0.06
N ASP A 18 8.46 -22.53 0.74
CA ASP A 18 8.11 -21.59 1.79
C ASP A 18 8.90 -21.95 3.05
N GLU A 19 10.04 -21.27 3.27
CA GLU A 19 10.93 -21.52 4.41
C GLU A 19 10.27 -21.28 5.78
N GLY A 20 9.03 -20.75 5.81
CA GLY A 20 8.34 -20.41 7.03
C GLY A 20 9.06 -19.28 7.77
N PHE A 21 8.35 -18.62 8.68
CA PHE A 21 8.95 -17.53 9.45
C PHE A 21 8.52 -17.59 10.91
N LEU A 22 9.48 -17.40 11.81
CA LEU A 22 9.27 -17.11 13.22
C LEU A 22 8.73 -15.69 13.37
N GLY A 23 7.45 -15.51 13.00
CA GLY A 23 6.73 -14.24 13.14
C GLY A 23 5.75 -13.88 12.02
N GLY A 24 4.77 -14.74 11.73
CA GLY A 24 3.53 -14.38 11.02
C GLY A 24 3.63 -14.16 9.49
N THR A 25 2.49 -13.80 8.88
CA THR A 25 2.32 -13.64 7.42
C THR A 25 3.01 -12.37 6.89
N PRO A 26 3.26 -12.23 5.56
CA PRO A 26 3.77 -10.99 4.96
C PRO A 26 2.91 -9.75 5.28
N LEU A 27 1.58 -9.92 5.34
CA LEU A 27 0.64 -8.89 5.82
C LEU A 27 0.91 -8.51 7.29
N GLY A 28 1.18 -9.50 8.15
CA GLY A 28 1.63 -9.28 9.52
C GLY A 28 2.94 -8.54 9.60
N ARG A 29 3.91 -8.88 8.76
CA ARG A 29 5.20 -8.21 8.70
C ARG A 29 5.05 -6.72 8.35
N GLU A 30 4.21 -6.38 7.39
CA GLU A 30 3.98 -4.98 7.01
C GLU A 30 3.24 -4.19 8.09
N PHE A 31 2.20 -4.79 8.68
CA PHE A 31 1.46 -4.18 9.78
C PHE A 31 2.38 -3.85 10.97
N TRP A 32 3.19 -4.82 11.42
CA TRP A 32 4.08 -4.66 12.57
C TRP A 32 5.31 -3.77 12.29
N ARG A 33 5.71 -3.60 11.03
CA ARG A 33 6.79 -2.70 10.64
C ARG A 33 6.51 -1.24 11.01
N GLY A 34 5.23 -0.84 11.09
CA GLY A 34 4.79 0.49 11.53
C GLY A 34 4.33 0.59 13.00
N HIS A 35 4.19 -0.53 13.71
CA HIS A 35 3.50 -0.59 15.02
C HIS A 35 4.36 -1.23 16.11
N ARG A 36 5.53 -0.65 16.40
CA ARG A 36 6.39 -1.14 17.49
C ARG A 36 5.75 -0.83 18.85
N GLY A 37 5.70 -1.82 19.74
CA GLY A 37 5.31 -1.64 21.15
C GLY A 37 3.83 -1.71 21.48
N CYS A 38 2.95 -2.15 20.55
CA CYS A 38 1.51 -2.01 20.73
C CYS A 38 0.80 -3.11 21.54
N GLY A 39 1.51 -4.14 22.03
CA GLY A 39 0.94 -5.18 22.90
C GLY A 39 -0.41 -5.74 22.42
N ALA A 40 -1.38 -5.85 23.32
CA ALA A 40 -2.75 -6.33 23.03
C ALA A 40 -3.57 -5.40 22.12
N SER A 41 -3.24 -4.11 22.05
CA SER A 41 -3.89 -3.16 21.13
C SER A 41 -3.44 -3.39 19.69
N GLY A 42 -2.16 -3.74 19.51
CA GLY A 42 -1.59 -4.09 18.21
C GLY A 42 -2.17 -5.39 17.66
N SER A 43 -2.41 -6.40 18.51
CA SER A 43 -3.03 -7.66 18.06
C SER A 43 -4.49 -7.48 17.63
N LYS A 44 -5.28 -6.65 18.33
CA LYS A 44 -6.64 -6.30 17.91
C LYS A 44 -6.66 -5.54 16.58
N ALA A 45 -5.79 -4.55 16.44
CA ALA A 45 -5.64 -3.79 15.19
C ALA A 45 -5.18 -4.67 14.02
N PHE A 46 -4.30 -5.65 14.29
CA PHE A 46 -3.88 -6.63 13.30
C PHE A 46 -5.02 -7.57 12.87
N GLY A 47 -5.85 -8.02 13.82
CA GLY A 47 -7.04 -8.82 13.50
C GLY A 47 -8.01 -8.09 12.57
N LEU A 48 -8.27 -6.81 12.83
CA LEU A 48 -9.08 -5.95 11.96
C LEU A 48 -8.43 -5.74 10.58
N PHE A 49 -7.11 -5.61 10.54
CA PHE A 49 -6.35 -5.48 9.29
C PHE A 49 -6.47 -6.75 8.42
N CYS A 50 -6.31 -7.94 9.02
CA CYS A 50 -6.48 -9.21 8.33
C CYS A 50 -7.91 -9.44 7.82
N GLN A 51 -8.94 -9.08 8.60
CA GLN A 51 -10.33 -9.18 8.16
C GLN A 51 -10.61 -8.31 6.92
N LYS A 52 -10.06 -7.10 6.87
CA LYS A 52 -10.17 -6.23 5.69
C LYS A 52 -9.44 -6.81 4.47
N ALA A 53 -8.24 -7.37 4.68
CA ALA A 53 -7.48 -7.99 3.59
C ALA A 53 -8.21 -9.21 2.99
N LEU A 54 -8.83 -10.04 3.84
CA LEU A 54 -9.64 -11.19 3.43
C LEU A 54 -10.91 -10.78 2.69
N GLN A 55 -11.60 -9.71 3.12
CA GLN A 55 -12.75 -9.17 2.41
C GLN A 55 -12.39 -8.65 1.01
N ASN A 56 -11.23 -7.99 0.88
CA ASN A 56 -10.75 -7.52 -0.42
C ASN A 56 -10.32 -8.69 -1.33
N GLN A 57 -9.78 -9.78 -0.77
CA GLN A 57 -9.41 -10.97 -1.54
C GLN A 57 -10.64 -11.74 -2.04
N ALA A 58 -11.71 -11.82 -1.23
CA ALA A 58 -12.98 -12.45 -1.61
C ALA A 58 -13.75 -11.69 -2.71
N GLN A 59 -13.40 -10.42 -3.00
CA GLN A 59 -13.99 -9.62 -4.07
C GLN A 59 -13.30 -9.78 -5.45
N SER A 60 -12.35 -10.70 -5.61
CA SER A 60 -11.67 -10.99 -6.88
C SER A 60 -12.46 -11.93 -7.82
N THR A 61 -13.80 -11.90 -7.77
CA THR A 61 -14.65 -12.37 -8.88
C THR A 61 -15.24 -11.14 -9.60
N PRO A 62 -15.29 -11.14 -10.95
CA PRO A 62 -15.66 -9.93 -11.68
C PRO A 62 -17.16 -9.71 -11.55
N ARG A 63 -17.58 -8.79 -10.67
CA ARG A 63 -18.95 -8.28 -10.64
C ARG A 63 -18.96 -6.76 -10.56
N SER A 64 -19.54 -6.21 -11.63
CA SER A 64 -20.24 -4.94 -11.80
C SER A 64 -20.24 -3.95 -10.65
N ALA A 65 -19.83 -2.73 -11.01
CA ALA A 65 -20.30 -1.44 -10.51
C ALA A 65 -21.21 -1.46 -9.27
N SER A 66 -20.66 -1.04 -8.13
CA SER A 66 -21.46 -0.57 -7.01
C SER A 66 -20.79 0.64 -6.31
N GLN A 67 -21.54 1.72 -6.39
CA GLN A 67 -21.52 3.05 -5.77
C GLN A 67 -20.64 3.32 -4.53
N PRO A 68 -20.23 4.59 -4.32
CA PRO A 68 -19.47 5.03 -3.15
C PRO A 68 -20.36 5.08 -1.90
N GLY A 69 -19.98 4.33 -0.86
CA GLY A 69 -20.51 4.53 0.49
C GLY A 69 -20.02 5.87 1.09
N PRO A 70 -20.74 6.44 2.07
CA PRO A 70 -20.43 7.77 2.61
C PRO A 70 -19.17 7.70 3.47
N GLY A 71 -18.02 7.88 2.81
CA GLY A 71 -16.72 8.00 3.46
C GLY A 71 -16.63 9.32 4.21
N GLY A 72 -16.42 9.25 5.52
CA GLY A 72 -15.94 10.40 6.28
C GLY A 72 -14.70 10.96 5.57
N ALA A 73 -14.71 12.26 5.28
CA ALA A 73 -13.65 12.92 4.54
C ALA A 73 -12.29 12.62 5.20
N LYS A 74 -11.47 11.79 4.55
CA LYS A 74 -10.07 11.58 4.95
C LYS A 74 -9.40 12.94 5.05
N LYS A 75 -8.60 13.16 6.10
CA LYS A 75 -7.90 14.44 6.25
C LYS A 75 -6.95 14.62 5.06
N ALA A 76 -6.86 15.82 4.53
CA ALA A 76 -6.00 16.11 3.37
C ALA A 76 -4.54 15.69 3.59
N SER A 77 -4.05 15.70 4.83
CA SER A 77 -2.71 15.22 5.20
C SER A 77 -2.55 13.70 5.04
N GLU A 78 -3.60 12.93 5.33
CA GLU A 78 -3.60 11.47 5.20
C GLU A 78 -3.56 11.08 3.72
N VAL A 79 -4.38 11.75 2.89
CA VAL A 79 -4.40 11.52 1.43
C VAL A 79 -3.04 11.84 0.81
N LYS A 80 -2.38 12.92 1.24
CA LYS A 80 -1.02 13.26 0.78
C LYS A 80 -0.01 12.15 1.12
N ALA A 81 -0.01 11.67 2.36
CA ALA A 81 0.88 10.60 2.80
C ALA A 81 0.63 9.30 2.03
N GLU A 82 -0.64 8.98 1.78
CA GLU A 82 -1.07 7.81 1.03
C GLU A 82 -0.60 7.87 -0.42
N VAL A 83 -0.71 9.03 -1.10
CA VAL A 83 -0.18 9.23 -2.45
C VAL A 83 1.33 9.05 -2.50
N TYR A 84 2.08 9.66 -1.57
CA TYR A 84 3.54 9.47 -1.51
C TYR A 84 3.94 8.01 -1.33
N LEU A 85 3.25 7.31 -0.43
CA LEU A 85 3.51 5.90 -0.14
C LEU A 85 3.19 5.01 -1.35
N ALA A 86 1.99 5.19 -1.93
CA ALA A 86 1.50 4.35 -3.02
C ALA A 86 2.36 4.50 -4.29
N VAL A 87 2.70 5.74 -4.67
CA VAL A 87 3.58 6.00 -5.82
C VAL A 87 4.97 5.43 -5.57
N ARG A 88 5.55 5.64 -4.39
CA ARG A 88 6.87 5.08 -4.04
C ARG A 88 6.87 3.56 -4.13
N ASN A 89 5.85 2.91 -3.61
CA ASN A 89 5.74 1.46 -3.65
C ASN A 89 5.59 0.96 -5.10
N ALA A 90 4.75 1.62 -5.91
CA ALA A 90 4.54 1.26 -7.30
C ALA A 90 5.83 1.39 -8.13
N VAL A 91 6.57 2.49 -8.00
CA VAL A 91 7.86 2.71 -8.69
C VAL A 91 8.89 1.66 -8.30
N ARG A 92 8.98 1.31 -7.02
CA ARG A 92 9.94 0.30 -6.53
C ARG A 92 9.56 -1.12 -6.96
N ALA A 93 8.26 -1.41 -7.00
CA ALA A 93 7.75 -2.68 -7.49
C ALA A 93 8.01 -2.84 -9.00
N ALA A 94 7.75 -1.80 -9.80
CA ALA A 94 7.94 -1.82 -11.24
C ALA A 94 9.43 -1.88 -11.63
N SER A 95 10.30 -1.10 -10.97
CA SER A 95 11.74 -1.08 -11.27
C SER A 95 12.54 -2.24 -10.67
N GLY A 96 11.99 -2.94 -9.67
CA GLY A 96 12.74 -3.88 -8.83
C GLY A 96 13.81 -3.22 -7.94
N ASN A 97 13.94 -1.89 -7.96
CA ASN A 97 14.95 -1.17 -7.20
C ASN A 97 14.34 -0.52 -5.95
N ARG A 98 14.74 -0.99 -4.77
CA ARG A 98 14.29 -0.48 -3.46
C ARG A 98 14.58 1.01 -3.21
N HIS A 99 15.51 1.60 -3.97
CA HIS A 99 15.90 3.00 -3.88
C HIS A 99 15.30 3.87 -5.00
N ALA A 100 14.52 3.28 -5.91
CA ALA A 100 13.87 4.06 -6.95
C ALA A 100 12.88 5.07 -6.34
N GLU A 101 12.96 6.30 -6.84
CA GLU A 101 12.06 7.38 -6.48
C GLU A 101 11.68 8.19 -7.73
N MET A 102 10.43 8.62 -7.79
CA MET A 102 9.94 9.49 -8.86
C MET A 102 10.20 10.95 -8.53
N LYS A 103 10.68 11.71 -9.51
CA LYS A 103 10.63 13.18 -9.46
C LYS A 103 9.27 13.67 -9.93
N TRP A 104 8.44 14.15 -9.00
CA TRP A 104 7.07 14.61 -9.27
C TRP A 104 6.94 15.72 -10.30
N SER A 105 7.96 16.56 -10.47
CA SER A 105 7.96 17.63 -11.47
C SER A 105 8.51 17.22 -12.83
N ASN A 106 9.18 16.06 -12.91
CA ASN A 106 9.78 15.55 -14.14
C ASN A 106 9.69 14.02 -14.16
N HIS A 107 8.55 13.54 -14.64
CA HIS A 107 8.25 12.11 -14.74
C HIS A 107 9.21 11.37 -15.70
N ALA A 108 9.78 12.06 -16.70
CA ALA A 108 10.73 11.45 -17.64
C ALA A 108 12.02 10.95 -16.95
N ASN A 109 12.32 11.41 -15.72
CA ASN A 109 13.46 10.90 -14.95
C ASN A 109 13.30 9.42 -14.56
N LEU A 110 12.08 8.88 -14.62
CA LEU A 110 11.82 7.45 -14.40
C LEU A 110 12.54 6.55 -15.43
N ALA A 111 12.92 7.08 -16.59
CA ALA A 111 13.70 6.37 -17.59
C ALA A 111 15.07 5.88 -17.06
N VAL A 112 15.63 6.53 -16.02
CA VAL A 112 16.86 6.07 -15.34
C VAL A 112 16.66 4.68 -14.72
N TYR A 113 15.42 4.33 -14.37
CA TYR A 113 15.05 3.01 -13.84
C TYR A 113 14.42 2.11 -14.90
N GLY A 114 14.42 2.52 -16.19
CA GLY A 114 13.73 1.79 -17.26
C GLY A 114 12.20 1.85 -17.18
N LEU A 115 11.65 2.83 -16.46
CA LEU A 115 10.21 2.99 -16.26
C LEU A 115 9.66 4.18 -17.04
N GLU A 116 8.38 4.11 -17.38
CA GLU A 116 7.61 5.21 -17.97
C GLU A 116 6.29 5.35 -17.22
N LEU A 117 5.98 6.57 -16.78
CA LEU A 117 4.69 6.84 -16.17
C LEU A 117 3.62 6.99 -17.25
N VAL A 118 2.67 6.07 -17.27
CA VAL A 118 1.52 6.12 -18.17
C VAL A 118 0.24 6.41 -17.39
N GLY A 119 -0.65 7.20 -17.99
CA GLY A 119 -2.00 7.42 -17.44
C GLY A 119 -2.07 8.41 -16.28
N TRP A 120 -1.11 9.33 -16.18
CA TRP A 120 -1.18 10.45 -15.24
C TRP A 120 -2.46 11.27 -15.47
N PRO A 121 -3.24 11.61 -14.43
CA PRO A 121 -4.49 12.35 -14.61
C PRO A 121 -4.28 13.72 -15.30
N PRO A 122 -4.97 14.02 -16.41
CA PRO A 122 -4.74 15.24 -17.19
C PRO A 122 -5.11 16.53 -16.42
N ALA A 123 -6.00 16.43 -15.44
CA ALA A 123 -6.41 17.56 -14.59
C ALA A 123 -5.43 17.85 -13.44
N VAL A 124 -4.41 17.01 -13.23
CA VAL A 124 -3.44 17.15 -12.14
C VAL A 124 -2.10 17.62 -12.69
N PRO A 125 -1.57 18.77 -12.24
CA PRO A 125 -0.27 19.22 -12.70
C PRO A 125 0.85 18.31 -12.16
N PRO A 126 1.96 18.11 -12.90
CA PRO A 126 3.11 17.33 -12.46
C PRO A 126 3.88 18.11 -11.39
N ARG A 127 3.40 18.05 -10.15
CA ARG A 127 3.96 18.73 -8.98
C ARG A 127 3.90 17.81 -7.78
N ASN A 128 4.70 18.14 -6.76
CA ASN A 128 4.70 17.39 -5.50
C ASN A 128 3.30 17.37 -4.86
N PRO A 129 2.86 16.24 -4.26
CA PRO A 129 1.59 16.11 -3.54
C PRO A 129 1.35 17.18 -2.47
N SER A 130 2.42 17.72 -1.88
CA SER A 130 2.35 18.85 -0.95
C SER A 130 1.78 20.12 -1.57
N ALA A 131 2.05 20.38 -2.84
CA ALA A 131 1.59 21.52 -3.62
C ALA A 131 0.23 21.28 -4.34
N LEU A 132 -0.31 20.07 -4.26
CA LEU A 132 -1.61 19.70 -4.83
C LEU A 132 -2.74 19.88 -3.80
N SER A 133 -3.94 20.16 -4.30
CA SER A 133 -5.16 20.14 -3.50
C SER A 133 -5.52 18.72 -3.05
N ALA A 134 -6.40 18.59 -2.05
CA ALA A 134 -6.87 17.28 -1.59
C ALA A 134 -7.55 16.48 -2.72
N ALA A 135 -8.37 17.16 -3.54
CA ALA A 135 -9.05 16.54 -4.68
C ALA A 135 -8.07 16.04 -5.76
N GLN A 136 -7.02 16.81 -6.05
CA GLN A 136 -5.98 16.39 -7.00
C GLN A 136 -5.17 15.21 -6.47
N ASN A 137 -4.82 15.20 -5.19
CA ASN A 137 -4.16 14.05 -4.57
C ASN A 137 -5.04 12.80 -4.61
N GLN A 138 -6.34 12.95 -4.32
CA GLN A 138 -7.29 11.83 -4.42
C GLN A 138 -7.39 11.31 -5.86
N ALA A 139 -7.42 12.18 -6.87
CA ALA A 139 -7.47 11.77 -8.27
C ALA A 139 -6.24 10.94 -8.70
N VAL A 140 -5.04 11.29 -8.20
CA VAL A 140 -3.82 10.50 -8.45
C VAL A 140 -3.92 9.13 -7.78
N LEU A 141 -4.36 9.09 -6.52
CA LEU A 141 -4.53 7.84 -5.78
C LEU A 141 -5.56 6.93 -6.47
N ASP A 142 -6.71 7.48 -6.84
CA ASP A 142 -7.78 6.75 -7.52
C ASP A 142 -7.32 6.23 -8.89
N ALA A 143 -6.52 7.00 -9.63
CA ALA A 143 -5.96 6.55 -10.91
C ALA A 143 -5.00 5.37 -10.73
N LEU A 144 -4.14 5.41 -9.71
CA LEU A 144 -3.19 4.35 -9.39
C LEU A 144 -3.92 3.08 -8.89
N THR A 145 -4.88 3.22 -7.98
CA THR A 145 -5.66 2.09 -7.45
C THR A 145 -6.57 1.47 -8.49
N ALA A 146 -7.15 2.26 -9.40
CA ALA A 146 -7.97 1.75 -10.49
C ALA A 146 -7.15 1.16 -11.65
N GLY A 147 -5.81 1.16 -11.57
CA GLY A 147 -4.94 0.69 -12.65
C GLY A 147 -4.97 1.56 -13.92
N ARG A 148 -5.48 2.80 -13.82
CA ARG A 148 -5.48 3.77 -14.91
C ARG A 148 -4.16 4.55 -15.00
N MET A 149 -3.37 4.51 -13.93
CA MET A 149 -2.00 5.03 -13.86
C MET A 149 -1.08 3.90 -13.43
N TRP A 150 0.06 3.74 -14.10
CA TRP A 150 1.06 2.71 -13.80
C TRP A 150 2.48 3.16 -14.21
N PHE A 151 3.48 2.37 -13.83
CA PHE A 151 4.91 2.63 -14.02
C PHE A 151 5.58 1.50 -14.78
#